data_AF-A0A662WE37-F1
#
_entry.id   AF-A0A662WE37-F1
#
_cell.length_a   1.000
_cell.length_b   1.000
_cell.length_c   1.000
_cell.angle_alpha   90.00
_cell.angle_beta   90.00
_cell.angle_gamma   90.00
#
_symmetry.space_group_name_H-M   'P 1'
#
loop_
_entity.id
_entity.type
_entity.pdbx_description
1 polymer ?
#
loop_
_entity_poly.entity_id
_entity_poly.type
_entity_poly.pdbx_seq_one_letter_code
_entity_poly.pdbx_strand_id
1 'polypeptide(L)'
;MGSKPFFTLEDGKIAFNLFCCMYGIGTLGMPGNFARAGPVIAILAMVFMAFANTYASVALSKVILLAPKSVKTFSDLGEWCMGPTGRWLCVVSQM
;
A
#
# COMPACT_ATOMS: atom_id res chain seq x y z
N MET A 1 21.54 5.90 -15.26
CA MET A 1 20.80 5.59 -14.02
C MET A 1 21.62 4.53 -13.28
N GLY A 2 22.58 4.97 -12.44
CA GLY A 2 23.65 4.12 -11.92
C GLY A 2 23.16 2.93 -11.10
N SER A 3 23.91 1.83 -11.19
CA SER A 3 23.74 0.60 -10.42
C SER A 3 23.69 0.92 -8.92
N LYS A 4 22.48 1.02 -8.37
CA LYS A 4 22.27 0.99 -6.92
C LYS A 4 22.36 -0.46 -6.49
N PRO A 5 23.03 -0.79 -5.37
CA PRO A 5 23.09 -2.16 -4.89
C PRO A 5 21.66 -2.71 -4.79
N PHE A 6 21.41 -3.80 -5.51
CA PHE A 6 20.17 -4.54 -5.39
C PHE A 6 20.12 -5.07 -3.95
N PHE A 7 19.31 -4.43 -3.11
CA PHE A 7 18.99 -4.84 -1.74
C PHE A 7 20.10 -4.60 -0.70
N THR A 8 20.04 -3.47 0.01
CA THR A 8 20.87 -3.22 1.18
C THR A 8 20.28 -3.87 2.43
N LEU A 9 21.09 -4.05 3.49
CA LEU A 9 20.59 -4.52 4.79
C LEU A 9 19.54 -3.59 5.40
N GLU A 10 19.54 -2.30 5.04
CA GLU A 10 18.51 -1.35 5.47
C GLU A 10 17.19 -1.59 4.73
N ASP A 11 17.23 -1.84 3.42
CA ASP A 11 16.04 -2.22 2.63
C ASP A 11 15.40 -3.51 3.18
N GLY A 12 16.23 -4.47 3.60
CA GLY A 12 15.76 -5.71 4.22
C GLY A 12 15.03 -5.49 5.55
N LYS A 13 15.53 -4.59 6.42
CA LYS A 13 14.86 -4.23 7.68
C LYS A 13 13.53 -3.53 7.43
N ILE A 14 13.49 -2.63 6.45
CA ILE A 14 12.27 -1.91 6.07
C ILE A 14 11.23 -2.89 5.49
N ALA A 15 11.65 -3.81 4.61
CA ALA A 15 10.79 -4.84 4.06
C ALA A 15 10.23 -5.78 5.13
N PHE A 16 11.04 -6.16 6.12
CA PHE A 16 10.59 -6.99 7.24
C PHE A 16 9.58 -6.26 8.13
N ASN A 17 9.80 -4.98 8.41
CA ASN A 17 8.85 -4.17 9.18
C ASN A 17 7.52 -4.03 8.42
N LEU A 18 7.57 -3.75 7.12
CA LEU A 18 6.38 -3.69 6.26
C LEU A 18 5.62 -5.04 6.24
N PHE A 19 6.34 -6.16 6.16
CA PHE A 19 5.76 -7.49 6.24
C PHE A 19 5.06 -7.73 7.58
N CYS A 20 5.73 -7.42 8.69
CA CYS A 20 5.17 -7.57 10.03
C CYS A 20 3.91 -6.73 10.24
N CYS A 21 3.88 -5.48 9.73
CA CYS A 21 2.69 -4.64 9.81
C CYS A 21 1.52 -5.13 8.96
N MET A 22 1.78 -5.78 7.82
CA MET A 22 0.74 -6.24 6.89
C MET A 22 0.18 -7.63 7.27
N TYR A 23 1.02 -8.53 7.78
CA TYR A 23 0.62 -9.84 8.32
C TYR A 23 0.04 -9.69 9.73
N GLY A 24 -1.12 -9.03 9.82
CA GLY A 24 -1.86 -8.84 11.06
C GLY A 24 -3.29 -9.38 10.96
N ILE A 25 -4.23 -8.62 11.53
CA ILE A 25 -5.66 -8.96 11.62
C ILE A 25 -6.29 -9.26 10.24
N GLY A 26 -5.75 -8.66 9.17
CA GLY A 26 -6.25 -8.85 7.80
C GLY A 26 -6.15 -10.30 7.31
N THR A 27 -5.19 -11.08 7.80
CA THR A 27 -5.04 -12.50 7.43
C THR A 27 -6.07 -13.40 8.12
N LEU A 28 -6.59 -12.99 9.28
CA LEU A 28 -7.58 -13.76 10.06
C LEU A 28 -8.95 -13.85 9.37
N GLY A 29 -9.30 -12.86 8.53
CA GLY A 29 -10.56 -12.87 7.76
C GLY A 29 -10.49 -13.67 6.46
N MET A 30 -9.28 -14.04 6.01
CA MET A 30 -9.07 -14.69 4.72
C MET A 30 -9.71 -16.08 4.62
N PRO A 31 -9.66 -16.97 5.64
CA PRO A 31 -10.34 -18.26 5.60
C PRO A 31 -11.85 -18.14 5.44
N GLY A 32 -12.48 -17.15 6.10
CA GLY A 32 -13.91 -16.89 5.97
C GLY A 32 -14.31 -16.38 4.58
N ASN A 33 -13.48 -15.54 3.97
CA ASN A 33 -13.68 -15.08 2.59
C ASN A 33 -13.52 -16.23 1.59
N PHE A 34 -12.55 -17.11 1.79
CA PHE A 34 -12.35 -18.32 0.98
C PHE A 34 -13.50 -19.31 1.13
N ALA A 35 -14.05 -19.47 2.33
CA ALA A 35 -15.21 -20.34 2.57
C ALA A 35 -16.49 -19.83 1.89
N ARG A 36 -16.67 -18.50 1.77
CA ARG A 36 -17.84 -17.89 1.14
C ARG A 36 -17.76 -17.80 -0.39
N ALA A 37 -16.61 -17.43 -0.95
CA ALA A 37 -16.44 -17.25 -2.39
C ALA A 37 -16.00 -18.54 -3.12
N GLY A 38 -15.47 -19.51 -2.38
CA GLY A 38 -14.82 -20.71 -2.95
C GLY A 38 -13.38 -20.45 -3.39
N PRO A 39 -12.54 -21.51 -3.47
CA PRO A 39 -11.09 -21.39 -3.61
C PRO A 39 -10.67 -20.73 -4.93
N VAL A 40 -11.34 -21.02 -6.03
CA VAL A 40 -10.94 -20.52 -7.37
C VAL A 40 -11.14 -19.01 -7.48
N ILE A 41 -12.32 -18.51 -7.09
CA ILE A 41 -12.66 -17.09 -7.17
C ILE A 41 -11.84 -16.29 -6.15
N ALA A 42 -11.64 -16.83 -4.95
CA ALA A 42 -10.84 -16.19 -3.91
C ALA A 42 -9.37 -16.04 -4.33
N ILE A 43 -8.76 -17.05 -4.96
CA ILE A 43 -7.38 -16.95 -5.47
C ILE A 43 -7.28 -15.89 -6.57
N LEU A 44 -8.20 -15.89 -7.54
CA LEU A 44 -8.21 -14.89 -8.60
C LEU A 44 -8.37 -13.46 -8.04
N ALA A 45 -9.28 -13.28 -7.08
CA ALA A 45 -9.49 -12.00 -6.41
C ALA A 45 -8.25 -11.55 -5.61
N MET A 46 -7.58 -12.47 -4.90
CA MET A 46 -6.34 -12.15 -4.18
C MET A 46 -5.23 -11.73 -5.13
N VAL A 47 -5.04 -12.46 -6.23
CA VAL A 47 -4.03 -12.13 -7.23
C VAL A 47 -4.30 -10.75 -7.84
N PHE A 48 -5.55 -10.47 -8.21
CA PHE A 48 -5.94 -9.16 -8.71
C PHE A 48 -5.67 -8.04 -7.70
N MET A 49 -6.08 -8.23 -6.44
CA MET A 49 -5.83 -7.27 -5.36
C MET A 49 -4.33 -7.09 -5.08
N ALA A 50 -3.52 -8.14 -5.18
CA ALA A 50 -2.08 -8.05 -5.02
C ALA A 50 -1.46 -7.16 -6.11
N PHE A 51 -1.85 -7.33 -7.38
CA PHE A 51 -1.39 -6.48 -8.47
C PHE A 51 -1.84 -5.02 -8.32
N ALA A 52 -3.12 -4.80 -7.98
CA ALA A 52 -3.67 -3.46 -7.77
C ALA A 52 -2.94 -2.71 -6.63
N ASN A 53 -2.74 -3.36 -5.48
CA ASN A 53 -2.03 -2.78 -4.34
C ASN A 53 -0.54 -2.54 -4.64
N THR A 54 0.11 -3.43 -5.40
CA THR A 54 1.51 -3.24 -5.81
C THR A 54 1.65 -2.03 -6.73
N TYR A 55 0.76 -1.90 -7.72
CA TYR A 55 0.76 -0.75 -8.63
C TYR A 55 0.53 0.56 -7.88
N ALA A 56 -0.48 0.60 -7.01
CA ALA A 56 -0.77 1.76 -6.17
C ALA A 56 0.44 2.15 -5.30
N SER A 57 1.11 1.17 -4.68
CA SER A 57 2.30 1.42 -3.86
C SER A 57 3.46 2.02 -4.65
N VAL A 58 3.67 1.56 -5.89
CA VAL A 58 4.68 2.13 -6.80
C VAL A 58 4.32 3.54 -7.23
N ALA A 59 3.05 3.79 -7.58
CA ALA A 59 2.58 5.13 -7.94
C ALA A 59 2.75 6.11 -6.77
N LEU A 60 2.33 5.73 -5.56
CA LEU A 60 2.49 6.55 -4.36
C LEU A 60 3.96 6.82 -4.04
N SER A 61 4.83 5.81 -4.17
CA SER A 61 6.27 6.00 -3.97
C SER A 61 6.84 7.06 -4.92
N LYS A 62 6.40 7.08 -6.18
CA LYS A 62 6.81 8.11 -7.15
C LYS A 62 6.32 9.51 -6.79
N VAL A 63 5.09 9.63 -6.29
CA VAL A 63 4.51 10.92 -5.87
C VAL A 63 5.22 11.43 -4.61
N ILE A 64 5.48 10.55 -3.63
CA ILE A 64 6.21 10.90 -2.39
C ILE A 64 7.64 11.38 -2.69
N LEU A 65 8.29 10.85 -3.72
CA LEU A 65 9.60 11.36 -4.18
C LEU A 65 9.55 12.79 -4.71
N LEU A 66 8.39 13.25 -5.21
CA LEU A 66 8.17 14.62 -5.67
C LEU A 66 7.64 15.54 -4.56
N ALA A 67 7.07 14.97 -3.50
CA ALA A 67 6.44 15.71 -2.41
C ALA A 67 7.46 16.39 -1.48
N PRO A 68 7.14 17.57 -0.92
CA PRO A 68 7.99 18.23 0.08
C PRO A 68 8.01 17.45 1.40
N LYS A 69 9.07 17.61 2.20
CA LYS A 69 9.28 16.87 3.47
C LYS A 69 8.19 17.08 4.54
N SER A 70 7.29 18.05 4.33
CA SER A 70 6.12 18.27 5.19
C SER A 70 5.08 17.14 5.04
N VAL A 71 5.03 16.50 3.87
CA VAL A 71 4.05 15.46 3.56
C VAL A 71 4.48 14.13 4.17
N LYS A 72 3.79 13.73 5.23
CA LYS A 72 4.08 12.48 5.97
C LYS A 72 2.94 11.48 5.94
N THR A 73 1.70 11.93 5.71
CA THR A 73 0.50 11.07 5.75
C THR A 73 -0.18 11.03 4.39
N PHE A 74 -0.98 9.99 4.16
CA PHE A 74 -1.75 9.84 2.92
C PHE A 74 -2.75 10.99 2.72
N SER A 75 -3.37 11.48 3.79
CA SER A 75 -4.28 12.63 3.73
C SER A 75 -3.57 13.93 3.36
N ASP A 76 -2.34 14.13 3.85
CA ASP A 76 -1.50 15.30 3.52
C ASP A 76 -1.00 15.21 2.08
N LEU A 77 -0.72 14.00 1.57
CA LEU A 77 -0.43 13.74 0.17
C LEU A 77 -1.64 14.07 -0.71
N GLY A 78 -2.85 13.70 -0.26
CA GLY A 78 -4.11 14.05 -0.91
C GLY A 78 -4.34 15.57 -0.96
N GLU A 79 -4.02 16.27 0.14
CA GLU A 79 -4.05 17.73 0.18
C GLU A 79 -3.07 18.36 -0.80
N TRP A 80 -1.86 17.81 -0.88
CA TRP A 80 -0.83 18.31 -1.77
C TRP A 80 -1.15 18.07 -3.25
N CYS A 81 -1.75 16.92 -3.59
CA CYS A 81 -2.09 16.58 -4.98
C CYS A 81 -3.36 17.27 -5.50
N MET A 82 -4.42 17.36 -4.68
CA MET A 82 -5.76 17.80 -5.12
C MET A 82 -6.38 18.86 -4.19
N GLY A 83 -5.62 19.45 -3.27
CA GLY A 83 -6.12 20.46 -2.34
C GLY A 83 -7.05 19.90 -1.25
N PRO A 84 -7.87 20.74 -0.61
CA PRO A 84 -8.68 20.35 0.55
C PRO A 84 -9.69 19.23 0.24
N THR A 85 -10.16 19.14 -1.01
CA THR A 85 -11.01 18.05 -1.49
C THR A 85 -10.29 16.70 -1.50
N GLY A 86 -9.00 16.67 -1.84
CA GLY A 86 -8.19 15.46 -1.80
C GLY A 86 -7.95 14.97 -0.38
N ARG A 87 -7.71 15.89 0.57
CA ARG A 87 -7.59 15.57 1.99
C ARG A 87 -8.87 14.92 2.53
N TRP A 88 -10.01 15.51 2.23
CA TRP A 88 -11.31 15.00 2.70
C TRP A 88 -11.60 13.60 2.14
N LEU A 89 -11.37 13.37 0.84
CA LEU A 89 -11.55 12.05 0.23
C LEU A 89 -10.64 10.98 0.85
N CYS A 90 -9.36 11.30 1.07
CA CYS A 90 -8.42 10.38 1.71
C CYS A 90 -8.82 10.04 3.16
N VAL A 91 -9.27 11.03 3.94
CA VAL A 91 -9.72 10.80 5.32
C VAL A 91 -10.98 9.95 5.36
N VAL A 92 -11.98 10.25 4.53
CA VAL A 92 -13.22 9.47 4.48
C VAL A 92 -12.96 8.03 4.04
N SER A 93 -12.01 7.80 3.14
CA SER A 93 -11.64 6.44 2.71
C SER A 93 -10.87 5.63 3.76
N GLN A 94 -10.31 6.29 4.80
CA GLN A 94 -9.55 5.66 5.88
C GLN A 94 -10.36 5.45 7.17
N MET A 95 -11.52 6.09 7.28
CA MET A 95 -12.48 5.92 8.39
C MET A 95 -13.35 4.69 8.17
#